data_AF-A0A1I7YM61-F1
#
_entry.id   AF-A0A1I7YM61-F1
#
_cell.length_a   1.000
_cell.length_b   1.000
_cell.length_c   1.000
_cell.angle_alpha   90.00
_cell.angle_beta   90.00
_cell.angle_gamma   90.00
#
_symmetry.space_group_name_H-M   'P 1'
#
loop_
_entity.id
_entity.type
_entity.pdbx_description
1 polymer ?
#
loop_
_entity_poly.entity_id
_entity_poly.type
_entity_poly.pdbx_seq_one_letter_code
_entity_poly.pdbx_strand_id
1 'polypeptide(L)'
;MLQRSRREVSRCLREVSRSRGRGAPVCAGDLVVADEDGVIIIPVAAVERTLREGRQRADKEALLMARLREGHTTLDLLGLTRPQEQP
;
A
#
# COMPACT_ATOMS: atom_id res chain seq x y z
N MET A 1 0.49 -17.02 5.92
CA MET A 1 0.31 -15.77 5.16
C MET A 1 0.55 -16.12 3.71
N LEU A 2 -0.55 -16.19 2.97
CA LEU A 2 -0.82 -17.25 2.00
C LEU A 2 -0.25 -16.89 0.62
N GLN A 3 0.66 -17.72 0.11
CA GLN A 3 0.99 -17.71 -1.32
C GLN A 3 -0.28 -18.08 -2.11
N ARG A 4 -1.08 -17.08 -2.50
CA ARG A 4 -2.13 -17.30 -3.48
C ARG A 4 -1.47 -17.67 -4.82
N SER A 5 -2.08 -18.64 -5.49
CA SER A 5 -1.54 -19.31 -6.67
C SER A 5 -1.11 -18.29 -7.73
N ARG A 6 0.06 -18.48 -8.36
CA ARG A 6 0.52 -17.73 -9.55
C ARG A 6 -0.61 -17.49 -10.58
N ARG A 7 -1.63 -18.34 -10.61
CA ARG A 7 -2.82 -18.25 -11.46
C ARG A 7 -3.73 -17.05 -11.18
N GLU A 8 -3.96 -16.65 -9.93
CA GLU A 8 -4.81 -15.50 -9.59
C GLU A 8 -4.13 -14.18 -9.97
N VAL A 9 -2.86 -14.02 -9.60
CA VAL A 9 -2.03 -12.87 -10.00
C VAL A 9 -1.92 -12.79 -11.52
N SER A 10 -1.70 -13.92 -12.21
CA SER A 10 -1.68 -13.95 -13.68
C SER A 10 -3.03 -13.59 -14.32
N ARG A 11 -4.16 -13.90 -13.70
CA ARG A 11 -5.49 -13.53 -14.20
C ARG A 11 -5.69 -12.03 -14.08
N CYS A 12 -5.42 -11.48 -12.90
CA CYS A 12 -5.57 -10.05 -12.64
C CYS A 12 -4.63 -9.22 -13.54
N LEU A 13 -3.38 -9.64 -13.73
CA LEU A 13 -2.44 -8.99 -14.64
C LEU A 13 -2.94 -8.96 -16.10
N ARG A 14 -3.57 -10.04 -16.57
CA ARG A 14 -4.15 -10.06 -17.94
C ARG A 14 -5.34 -9.11 -18.07
N GLU A 15 -6.12 -8.90 -17.02
CA GLU A 15 -7.25 -7.96 -17.03
C GLU A 15 -6.76 -6.51 -16.94
N VAL A 16 -5.80 -6.22 -16.05
CA VAL A 16 -5.20 -4.88 -15.87
C VAL A 16 -4.49 -4.43 -17.15
N SER A 17 -3.68 -5.28 -17.79
CA SER A 17 -2.99 -4.90 -19.04
C SER A 17 -3.91 -4.74 -20.25
N ARG A 18 -5.15 -5.27 -20.21
CA ARG A 18 -6.12 -5.19 -21.32
C ARG A 18 -7.15 -4.08 -21.15
N SER A 19 -7.30 -3.53 -19.95
CA SER A 19 -8.27 -2.45 -19.71
C SER A 19 -7.77 -1.15 -20.33
N ARG A 20 -8.44 -0.66 -21.38
CA ARG A 20 -8.20 0.68 -21.93
C ARG A 20 -8.75 1.70 -20.92
N GLY A 21 -7.85 2.39 -20.21
CA GLY A 21 -8.16 3.58 -19.42
C GLY A 21 -8.29 3.41 -17.90
N ARG A 22 -8.15 2.19 -17.35
CA ARG A 22 -8.23 1.93 -15.89
C ARG A 22 -7.19 0.92 -15.36
N GLY A 23 -6.18 0.59 -16.17
CA GLY A 23 -5.11 -0.33 -15.78
C GLY A 23 -3.76 0.37 -15.68
N ALA A 24 -2.92 -0.07 -14.74
CA ALA A 24 -1.53 0.34 -14.69
C ALA A 24 -0.68 -0.56 -15.60
N PRO A 25 0.28 0.00 -16.37
CA PRO A 25 1.18 -0.80 -17.19
C PRO A 25 2.04 -1.72 -16.33
N VAL A 26 2.34 -2.91 -16.85
CA VAL A 26 3.21 -3.90 -16.19
C VAL A 26 4.25 -4.37 -17.18
N CYS A 27 5.50 -4.26 -16.79
CA CYS A 27 6.65 -4.75 -17.54
C CYS A 27 7.21 -6.02 -16.88
N ALA A 28 7.90 -6.84 -17.66
CA ALA A 28 8.65 -7.95 -17.11
C ALA A 28 9.72 -7.41 -16.15
N GLY A 29 9.76 -7.95 -14.93
CA GLY A 29 10.67 -7.51 -13.86
C GLY A 29 10.02 -6.60 -12.82
N ASP A 30 8.83 -6.06 -13.08
CA ASP A 30 8.09 -5.29 -12.07
C ASP A 30 7.61 -6.19 -10.93
N LEU A 31 7.61 -5.64 -9.71
CA LEU A 31 7.09 -6.32 -8.54
C LEU A 31 5.58 -6.05 -8.44
N VAL A 32 4.80 -7.13 -8.46
CA VAL A 32 3.35 -7.08 -8.34
C VAL A 32 2.96 -7.62 -6.97
N VAL A 33 2.24 -6.81 -6.19
CA VAL A 33 1.69 -7.19 -4.89
C VAL A 33 0.17 -7.14 -4.98
N ALA A 34 -0.50 -8.17 -4.48
CA ALA A 34 -1.95 -8.26 -4.52
C ALA A 34 -2.49 -8.85 -3.21
N ASP A 35 -3.54 -8.25 -2.68
CA ASP A 35 -4.27 -8.70 -1.51
C ASP A 35 -5.79 -8.57 -1.75
N GLU A 36 -6.57 -8.49 -0.67
CA GLU A 36 -8.03 -8.38 -0.73
C GLU A 36 -8.51 -6.96 -1.04
N ASP A 37 -7.67 -5.95 -0.78
CA ASP A 37 -7.98 -4.55 -1.02
C ASP A 37 -7.61 -4.11 -2.45
N GLY A 38 -6.61 -4.74 -3.06
CA GLY A 38 -6.32 -4.52 -4.47
C GLY A 38 -4.99 -5.07 -4.97
N VAL A 39 -4.53 -4.50 -6.09
CA VAL A 39 -3.28 -4.86 -6.77
C VAL A 39 -2.43 -3.62 -6.99
N ILE A 40 -1.16 -3.71 -6.62
CA ILE A 40 -0.15 -2.67 -6.78
C ILE A 40 0.97 -3.20 -7.67
N ILE A 41 1.42 -2.37 -8.60
CA ILE A 41 2.56 -2.64 -9.49
C ILE A 41 3.67 -1.66 -9.14
N ILE A 42 4.84 -2.19 -8.80
CA ILE A 42 6.02 -1.42 -8.44
C ILE A 42 7.06 -1.62 -9.55
N PRO A 43 7.43 -0.55 -10.28
CA PRO A 43 8.47 -0.63 -11.29
C PRO A 43 9.77 -1.18 -10.71
N VAL A 44 10.46 -2.04 -11.46
CA VAL A 44 11.71 -2.69 -10.99
C VAL A 44 12.73 -1.69 -10.39
N ALA A 45 12.88 -0.52 -11.02
CA ALA A 45 13.79 0.53 -10.58
C ALA A 45 13.41 1.21 -9.25
N ALA A 46 12.15 1.05 -8.81
CA ALA A 46 11.62 1.64 -7.59
C ALA A 46 11.50 0.64 -6.43
N VAL A 47 11.68 -0.68 -6.68
CA VAL A 47 11.39 -1.74 -5.71
C VAL A 47 12.08 -1.51 -4.38
N GLU A 48 13.40 -1.30 -4.37
CA GLU A 48 14.15 -1.15 -3.12
C GLU A 48 13.70 0.06 -2.31
N ARG A 49 13.48 1.20 -2.98
CA ARG A 49 12.99 2.42 -2.34
C ARG A 49 11.60 2.18 -1.74
N THR A 50 10.69 1.61 -2.53
CA THR A 50 9.31 1.37 -2.11
C THR A 50 9.24 0.38 -0.95
N LEU A 51 10.07 -0.67 -0.94
CA LEU A 51 10.14 -1.60 0.19
C LEU A 51 10.64 -0.91 1.47
N ARG A 52 11.69 -0.10 1.37
CA ARG A 52 12.23 0.65 2.51
C ARG A 52 11.21 1.63 3.08
N GLU A 53 10.61 2.46 2.23
CA GLU A 53 9.60 3.45 2.64
C GLU A 53 8.32 2.78 3.16
N GLY A 54 7.88 1.71 2.50
CA GLY A 54 6.74 0.91 2.93
C GLY A 54 6.97 0.29 4.31
N ARG A 55 8.18 -0.20 4.59
CA ARG A 55 8.54 -0.72 5.91
C ARG A 55 8.48 0.37 6.98
N GLN A 56 9.08 1.54 6.72
CA GLN A 56 9.02 2.68 7.65
C GLN A 56 7.58 3.11 7.94
N ARG A 57 6.71 3.11 6.92
CA ARG A 57 5.29 3.40 7.09
C ARG A 57 4.59 2.35 7.96
N ALA A 58 4.79 1.06 7.66
CA ALA A 58 4.20 -0.02 8.43
C ALA A 58 4.63 -0.01 9.90
N ASP A 59 5.91 0.26 10.18
CA ASP A 59 6.41 0.37 11.55
C ASP A 59 5.77 1.59 12.28
N LYS A 60 5.60 2.72 11.60
CA LYS A 60 4.88 3.89 12.14
C LYS A 60 3.41 3.59 12.44
N GLU A 61 2.73 2.91 11.52
CA GLU A 61 1.34 2.49 11.71
C GLU A 61 1.20 1.50 12.87
N ALA A 62 2.12 0.54 13.00
CA ALA A 62 2.12 -0.40 14.11
C ALA A 62 2.24 0.32 15.47
N LEU A 63 3.12 1.33 15.57
CA LEU A 63 3.25 2.16 16.76
C LEU A 63 1.98 2.95 17.05
N LEU A 64 1.40 3.60 16.04
CA LEU A 64 0.12 4.32 16.17
C LEU A 64 -1.00 3.40 16.65
N MET A 65 -1.11 2.20 16.08
CA MET A 65 -2.11 1.21 16.46
C MET A 65 -1.91 0.70 17.90
N ALA A 66 -0.66 0.59 18.38
CA ALA A 66 -0.39 0.27 19.78
C ALA A 66 -0.91 1.38 20.70
N ARG A 67 -0.60 2.65 20.39
CA ARG A 67 -1.06 3.81 21.17
C ARG A 67 -2.58 3.96 21.18
N LEU A 68 -3.24 3.71 20.06
CA LEU A 68 -4.71 3.71 20.00
C LEU A 68 -5.32 2.66 20.92
N ARG A 69 -4.72 1.46 21.01
CA ARG A 69 -5.16 0.41 21.95
C ARG A 69 -4.93 0.76 23.41
N GLU A 70 -3.95 1.61 23.70
CA GLU A 70 -3.71 2.18 25.04
C GLU A 70 -4.73 3.27 25.43
N GLY A 71 -5.61 3.67 24.50
CA GLY A 71 -6.68 4.65 24.75
C GLY A 71 -6.36 6.08 24.27
N HIS A 72 -5.24 6.29 23.58
CA HIS A 72 -4.99 7.57 22.92
C HIS A 72 -5.97 7.80 21.76
N THR A 73 -6.31 9.07 21.50
CA THR A 73 -7.17 9.39 20.34
C THR A 73 -6.33 9.64 19.10
N THR A 74 -6.92 9.43 17.91
CA THR A 74 -6.28 9.77 16.64
C THR A 74 -5.90 11.26 16.55
N LEU A 75 -6.70 12.15 17.15
CA LEU A 75 -6.42 13.59 17.19
C LEU A 75 -5.12 13.88 17.95
N ASP A 76 -4.91 13.23 19.08
CA ASP A 76 -3.70 13.39 19.88
C ASP A 76 -2.47 12.88 19.12
N LEU A 77 -2.59 11.68 18.53
CA LEU A 77 -1.48 11.00 17.88
C LEU A 77 -1.03 11.64 16.56
N LEU A 78 -1.96 12.31 15.87
CA LEU A 78 -1.67 13.04 14.62
C LEU A 78 -1.46 14.54 14.83
N GLY A 79 -1.57 15.04 16.08
CA GLY A 79 -1.41 16.46 16.38
C GLY A 79 -2.52 17.35 15.81
N LEU A 80 -3.72 16.80 15.64
CA LEU A 80 -4.87 17.45 15.02
C LEU A 80 -5.86 18.04 16.03
N THR A 81 -5.44 18.22 17.29
CA THR A 81 -6.30 18.75 18.38
C THR A 81 -6.68 20.21 18.22
N ARG A 82 -6.03 20.95 17.31
CA ARG A 82 -6.39 22.33 16.98
C ARG A 82 -7.03 22.38 15.58
N PRO A 83 -8.19 23.04 15.41
CA PRO A 83 -8.72 23.34 14.09
C PRO A 83 -7.66 24.08 13.28
N GLN A 84 -7.36 23.60 12.08
CA GLN A 84 -6.55 24.37 11.16
C GLN A 84 -7.45 25.44 10.53
N GLU A 85 -7.26 26.70 10.93
CA GLU A 85 -7.80 27.83 10.17
C GLU A 85 -7.04 27.87 8.84
N GLN A 86 -7.65 27.31 7.80
CA GLN A 86 -7.16 27.45 6.43
C GLN A 86 -7.61 28.82 5.91
N PRO A 87 -6.69 29.71 5.49
CA PRO A 87 -7.05 30.99 4.88
C PRO A 87 -7.70 30.82 3.50
#